data_AF-A0A1S3N703-F1
#
_entry.id   AF-A0A1S3N703-F1
#
_cell.length_a   1.000
_cell.length_b   1.000
_cell.length_c   1.000
_cell.angle_alpha   90.00
_cell.angle_beta   90.00
_cell.angle_gamma   90.00
#
_symmetry.space_group_name_H-M   'P 1'
#
loop_
_entity.id
_entity.type
_entity.pdbx_description
1 polymer ?
#
loop_
_entity_poly.entity_id
_entity_poly.type
_entity_poly.pdbx_seq_one_letter_code
_entity_poly.pdbx_strand_id
1 'polypeptide(L)'
;MSFRRGVVRQSKFRHVFAQAWKAEHCIDDVRVSRVTWDGPLCAVNPKFTAVVIESGGGGAFLVLPLNKSGRIDQATPTVCGHAAPVLDVQWCPHDDNVIASASEDCTVKVWQIPDGGLTGPMTEPVVTLEGHSKRVGILAWHPTAFNILLTAGCDNLVCVWDVGTGELVYQIADAHPDLIYSVSWNREGSAICTVCKDKALRVIDPRRGTVLKVKEKVHDGTRPMRAVFLSDGKILTTGFSRMSERQLALWDTRDMSEPMAVQEMDTSNGVLLPYYDPDTNMVYLCGKGDCTIRYFEVTDESPYVHFLSLYSSKEPQRGAGFLSKRGVDVNKCEIARFYKLHERKVEPISMTVPRKSDLFQGDLYPDTASVEPSLLAEDWIAGQDAPPLLVSLSGGYVGAPSKNRDTLRNKPKLSSQGSGTDSPPVPQQAAMPTATTREPENEGVVQQRVTQGEGASDRVKREEEVLSEVLAEVKALRSVVLAQGQRIELLERQLARIEDGDV
;
A
#
# COMPACT_ATOMS: atom_id res chain seq x y z
N MET A 1 26.68 -16.46 44.30
CA MET A 1 26.23 -15.67 43.13
C MET A 1 26.70 -16.36 41.87
N SER A 2 25.81 -17.06 41.17
CA SER A 2 26.13 -17.70 39.89
C SER A 2 25.82 -16.70 38.79
N PHE A 3 26.86 -16.17 38.14
CA PHE A 3 26.73 -15.43 36.90
C PHE A 3 26.25 -16.41 35.83
N ARG A 4 24.92 -16.50 35.62
CA ARG A 4 24.39 -17.07 34.38
C ARG A 4 24.94 -16.21 33.25
N ARG A 5 25.90 -16.75 32.50
CA ARG A 5 26.30 -16.22 31.18
C ARG A 5 25.02 -16.12 30.37
N GLY A 6 24.48 -14.91 30.24
CA GLY A 6 23.28 -14.67 29.45
C GLY A 6 23.52 -15.19 28.05
N VAL A 7 22.68 -16.12 27.60
CA VAL A 7 22.66 -16.55 26.21
C VAL A 7 22.36 -15.29 25.40
N VAL A 8 23.37 -14.76 24.72
CA VAL A 8 23.19 -13.59 23.85
C VAL A 8 22.30 -14.06 22.71
N ARG A 9 21.08 -13.51 22.62
CA ARG A 9 20.16 -13.77 21.52
C ARG A 9 20.88 -13.55 20.19
N GLN A 10 20.88 -14.55 19.33
CA GLN A 10 21.44 -14.43 18.00
C GLN A 10 20.43 -13.69 17.11
N SER A 11 20.75 -12.45 16.76
CA SER A 11 20.01 -11.68 15.75
C SER A 11 20.99 -11.22 14.69
N LYS A 12 20.65 -11.47 13.42
CA LYS A 12 21.40 -10.95 12.27
C LYS A 12 21.32 -9.42 12.17
N PHE A 13 20.35 -8.80 12.86
CA PHE A 13 20.13 -7.36 12.89
C PHE A 13 20.73 -6.67 14.13
N ARG A 14 21.39 -7.43 15.02
CA ARG A 14 21.99 -6.91 16.27
C ARG A 14 22.92 -5.71 16.07
N HIS A 15 23.59 -5.67 14.92
CA HIS A 15 24.59 -4.67 14.56
C HIS A 15 24.14 -3.73 13.45
N VAL A 16 22.84 -3.67 13.15
CA VAL A 16 22.29 -2.63 12.29
C VAL A 16 22.71 -1.27 12.84
N PHE A 17 23.26 -0.44 11.96
CA PHE A 17 23.61 0.94 12.29
C PHE A 17 22.93 1.89 11.32
N ALA A 18 22.64 3.07 11.81
CA ALA A 18 22.02 4.14 11.06
C ALA A 18 23.07 5.19 10.71
N GLN A 19 23.15 5.57 9.44
CA GLN A 19 24.10 6.57 8.97
C GLN A 19 23.35 7.66 8.17
N ALA A 20 23.40 8.89 8.69
CA ALA A 20 22.96 10.05 7.93
C ALA A 20 23.91 10.30 6.76
N TRP A 21 23.33 10.67 5.63
CA TRP A 21 24.10 11.03 4.45
C TRP A 21 24.84 12.35 4.65
N LYS A 22 25.89 12.57 3.85
CA LYS A 22 26.61 13.84 3.83
C LYS A 22 25.69 14.95 3.30
N ALA A 23 25.95 16.19 3.72
CA ALA A 23 25.15 17.35 3.35
C ALA A 23 24.96 17.52 1.84
N GLU A 24 25.96 17.19 1.02
CA GLU A 24 25.90 17.23 -0.45
C GLU A 24 24.83 16.29 -1.08
N HIS A 25 24.40 15.28 -0.33
CA HIS A 25 23.33 14.37 -0.72
C HIS A 25 22.01 14.62 0.01
N CYS A 26 21.94 15.66 0.86
CA CYS A 26 20.70 16.14 1.45
C CYS A 26 19.98 17.08 0.46
N ILE A 27 18.70 17.33 0.74
CA ILE A 27 17.90 18.30 -0.01
C ILE A 27 17.68 19.50 0.89
N ASP A 28 18.20 20.66 0.50
CA ASP A 28 18.18 21.88 1.32
C ASP A 28 17.16 22.91 0.80
N ASP A 29 16.75 23.83 1.69
CA ASP A 29 15.81 24.93 1.43
C ASP A 29 14.37 24.48 1.10
N VAL A 30 13.99 23.27 1.56
CA VAL A 30 12.62 22.75 1.45
C VAL A 30 11.77 23.28 2.59
N ARG A 31 10.75 24.10 2.30
CA ARG A 31 9.84 24.66 3.31
C ARG A 31 8.83 23.62 3.80
N VAL A 32 9.26 22.72 4.69
CA VAL A 32 8.40 21.64 5.23
C VAL A 32 7.18 22.22 5.95
N SER A 33 6.01 21.63 5.73
CA SER A 33 4.75 22.08 6.33
C SER A 33 4.82 22.14 7.87
N ARG A 34 4.24 23.22 8.39
CA ARG A 34 4.12 23.48 9.84
C ARG A 34 2.77 23.07 10.41
N VAL A 35 1.91 22.48 9.58
CA VAL A 35 0.58 22.02 10.02
C VAL A 35 0.71 21.09 11.22
N THR A 36 -0.16 21.30 12.21
CA THR A 36 -0.27 20.48 13.41
C THR A 36 -1.09 19.23 13.08
N TRP A 37 -0.49 18.33 12.31
CA TRP A 37 -0.99 17.00 12.01
C TRP A 37 0.07 15.96 12.35
N ASP A 38 -0.38 14.80 12.86
CA ASP A 38 0.49 13.70 13.31
C ASP A 38 0.80 12.71 12.16
N GLY A 39 0.87 13.20 10.92
CA GLY A 39 1.23 12.41 9.73
C GLY A 39 2.74 12.39 9.45
N PRO A 40 3.20 11.54 8.52
CA PRO A 40 4.61 11.46 8.14
C PRO A 40 5.12 12.72 7.40
N LEU A 41 4.23 13.47 6.73
CA LEU A 41 4.51 14.64 5.87
C LEU A 41 5.49 14.38 4.71
N CYS A 42 5.89 13.12 4.51
CA CYS A 42 6.86 12.69 3.52
C CYS A 42 6.51 11.28 3.06
N ALA A 43 6.54 11.05 1.75
CA ALA A 43 6.37 9.72 1.16
C ALA A 43 7.46 9.50 0.12
N VAL A 44 8.07 8.32 0.11
CA VAL A 44 9.21 8.03 -0.76
C VAL A 44 9.07 6.66 -1.39
N ASN A 45 9.25 6.61 -2.70
CA ASN A 45 9.29 5.36 -3.47
C ASN A 45 10.62 5.29 -4.24
N PRO A 46 10.86 4.26 -5.08
CA PRO A 46 12.14 4.09 -5.76
C PRO A 46 12.47 5.18 -6.80
N LYS A 47 11.51 6.03 -7.18
CA LYS A 47 11.67 7.07 -8.20
C LYS A 47 11.66 8.48 -7.64
N PHE A 48 10.86 8.73 -6.60
CA PHE A 48 10.54 10.07 -6.14
C PHE A 48 10.49 10.20 -4.62
N THR A 49 10.83 11.39 -4.16
CA THR A 49 10.58 11.89 -2.80
C THR A 49 9.49 12.94 -2.86
N ALA A 50 8.38 12.70 -2.15
CA ALA A 50 7.31 13.67 -1.97
C ALA A 50 7.34 14.27 -0.56
N VAL A 51 7.26 15.59 -0.45
CA VAL A 51 7.30 16.32 0.82
C VAL A 51 6.18 17.34 0.88
N VAL A 52 5.37 17.29 1.93
CA VAL A 52 4.33 18.29 2.15
C VAL A 52 4.99 19.61 2.58
N ILE A 53 4.71 20.68 1.85
CA ILE A 53 5.35 21.99 2.05
C ILE A 53 4.36 23.05 2.48
N GLU A 54 4.88 24.14 3.05
CA GLU A 54 4.11 25.34 3.32
C GLU A 54 3.82 26.11 2.02
N SER A 55 2.55 26.44 1.80
CA SER A 55 2.07 27.26 0.69
C SER A 55 1.35 28.51 1.21
N GLY A 56 1.60 29.66 0.57
CA GLY A 56 1.00 30.95 0.95
C GLY A 56 -0.51 31.07 0.66
N GLY A 57 -1.08 30.09 -0.07
CA GLY A 57 -2.50 29.91 -0.33
C GLY A 57 -2.75 28.50 -0.86
N GLY A 58 -3.81 27.83 -0.38
CA GLY A 58 -4.09 26.43 -0.70
C GLY A 58 -3.14 25.42 -0.03
N GLY A 59 -3.12 24.19 -0.55
CA GLY A 59 -2.21 23.14 -0.13
C GLY A 59 -1.30 22.68 -1.27
N ALA A 60 -0.01 22.50 -0.95
CA ALA A 60 0.96 22.02 -1.91
C ALA A 60 1.92 20.98 -1.32
N PHE A 61 2.45 20.14 -2.19
CA PHE A 61 3.57 19.25 -1.87
C PHE A 61 4.59 19.27 -3.02
N LEU A 62 5.84 19.06 -2.64
CA LEU A 62 6.98 18.98 -3.55
C LEU A 62 7.18 17.53 -3.97
N VAL A 63 7.49 17.28 -5.23
CA VAL A 63 7.88 15.95 -5.73
C VAL A 63 9.22 16.10 -6.46
N LEU A 64 10.24 15.39 -5.97
CA LEU A 64 11.59 15.42 -6.53
C LEU A 64 12.01 14.01 -6.96
N PRO A 65 12.78 13.85 -8.05
CA PRO A 65 13.48 12.60 -8.33
C PRO A 65 14.32 12.15 -7.13
N LEU A 66 14.38 10.84 -6.86
CA LEU A 66 15.03 10.27 -5.67
C LEU A 66 16.51 10.65 -5.54
N ASN A 67 17.19 10.84 -6.67
CA ASN A 67 18.59 11.21 -6.77
C ASN A 67 18.83 12.74 -6.74
N LYS A 68 17.78 13.55 -6.64
CA LYS A 68 17.90 15.01 -6.53
C LYS A 68 18.47 15.36 -5.14
N SER A 69 19.58 16.10 -5.13
CA SER A 69 20.19 16.64 -3.92
C SER A 69 20.60 18.11 -4.09
N GLY A 70 21.06 18.72 -3.00
CA GLY A 70 21.46 20.10 -2.91
C GLY A 70 20.29 21.05 -2.65
N ARG A 71 20.53 22.34 -2.87
CA ARG A 71 19.56 23.41 -2.62
C ARG A 71 18.44 23.38 -3.65
N ILE A 72 17.20 23.44 -3.17
CA ILE A 72 16.00 23.55 -3.99
C ILE A 72 15.67 25.04 -4.20
N ASP A 73 15.42 25.40 -5.45
CA ASP A 73 15.02 26.77 -5.79
C ASP A 73 13.56 27.02 -5.44
N GLN A 74 13.20 28.25 -5.08
CA GLN A 74 11.83 28.62 -4.76
C GLN A 74 10.88 28.51 -5.96
N ALA A 75 11.40 28.59 -7.19
CA ALA A 75 10.63 28.39 -8.41
C ALA A 75 10.46 26.91 -8.78
N THR A 76 10.97 25.97 -7.98
CA THR A 76 10.82 24.53 -8.25
C THR A 76 9.33 24.18 -8.33
N PRO A 77 8.89 23.52 -9.42
CA PRO A 77 7.51 23.11 -9.58
C PRO A 77 6.99 22.24 -8.42
N THR A 78 5.73 22.46 -8.06
CA THR A 78 5.03 21.74 -6.99
C THR A 78 3.69 21.20 -7.50
N VAL A 79 3.13 20.24 -6.76
CA VAL A 79 1.73 19.84 -6.94
C VAL A 79 0.87 20.75 -6.07
N CYS A 80 -0.07 21.49 -6.67
CA CYS A 80 -0.73 22.63 -6.05
C CYS A 80 -2.22 22.79 -6.42
N GLY A 81 -2.97 21.69 -6.55
CA GLY A 81 -4.42 21.77 -6.82
C GLY A 81 -5.35 21.66 -5.61
N HIS A 82 -4.84 21.62 -4.38
CA HIS A 82 -5.67 21.63 -3.17
C HIS A 82 -6.00 23.06 -2.71
N ALA A 83 -7.23 23.27 -2.25
CA ALA A 83 -7.72 24.58 -1.80
C ALA A 83 -7.35 24.89 -0.34
N ALA A 84 -6.88 23.90 0.41
CA ALA A 84 -6.43 24.02 1.79
C ALA A 84 -5.23 23.10 2.07
N PRO A 85 -4.54 23.21 3.23
CA PRO A 85 -3.32 22.47 3.50
C PRO A 85 -3.44 20.96 3.30
N VAL A 86 -2.42 20.37 2.69
CA VAL A 86 -2.28 18.91 2.56
C VAL A 86 -1.86 18.33 3.91
N LEU A 87 -2.53 17.28 4.34
CA LEU A 87 -2.32 16.61 5.63
C LEU A 87 -1.54 15.29 5.49
N ASP A 88 -1.74 14.58 4.38
CA ASP A 88 -1.09 13.30 4.12
C ASP A 88 -0.84 13.10 2.63
N VAL A 89 0.21 12.34 2.30
CA VAL A 89 0.57 11.96 0.93
C VAL A 89 1.08 10.52 0.93
N GLN A 90 0.69 9.72 -0.06
CA GLN A 90 1.13 8.32 -0.15
C GLN A 90 1.25 7.86 -1.60
N TRP A 91 2.39 7.26 -1.93
CA TRP A 91 2.61 6.63 -3.24
C TRP A 91 1.79 5.35 -3.38
N CYS A 92 1.28 5.11 -4.58
CA CYS A 92 0.66 3.84 -4.94
C CYS A 92 1.72 2.72 -4.87
N PRO A 93 1.44 1.57 -4.22
CA PRO A 93 2.37 0.45 -4.19
C PRO A 93 2.56 -0.19 -5.57
N HIS A 94 1.56 -0.05 -6.44
CA HIS A 94 1.48 -0.72 -7.76
C HIS A 94 1.86 0.18 -8.94
N ASP A 95 2.17 1.45 -8.69
CA ASP A 95 2.65 2.39 -9.71
C ASP A 95 3.53 3.47 -9.06
N ASP A 96 4.82 3.46 -9.40
CA ASP A 96 5.81 4.39 -8.83
C ASP A 96 5.64 5.84 -9.32
N ASN A 97 4.70 6.11 -10.22
CA ASN A 97 4.37 7.44 -10.71
C ASN A 97 3.04 7.98 -10.15
N VAL A 98 2.26 7.17 -9.44
CA VAL A 98 0.97 7.58 -8.88
C VAL A 98 1.11 7.93 -7.40
N ILE A 99 0.62 9.11 -7.01
CA ILE A 99 0.56 9.55 -5.62
C ILE A 99 -0.84 10.05 -5.27
N ALA A 100 -1.32 9.73 -4.08
CA ALA A 100 -2.54 10.32 -3.49
C ALA A 100 -2.16 11.40 -2.47
N SER A 101 -2.98 12.45 -2.37
CA SER A 101 -2.89 13.49 -1.35
C SER A 101 -4.24 13.75 -0.69
N ALA A 102 -4.23 13.95 0.62
CA ALA A 102 -5.41 14.27 1.43
C ALA A 102 -5.27 15.65 2.04
N SER A 103 -6.37 16.41 2.12
CA SER A 103 -6.33 17.83 2.49
C SER A 103 -7.42 18.24 3.49
N GLU A 104 -7.19 19.40 4.12
CA GLU A 104 -8.19 20.15 4.86
C GLU A 104 -9.39 20.61 4.04
N ASP A 105 -9.29 20.60 2.71
CA ASP A 105 -10.40 20.94 1.80
C ASP A 105 -11.44 19.81 1.66
N CYS A 106 -11.31 18.75 2.46
CA CYS A 106 -12.19 17.58 2.51
C CYS A 106 -12.09 16.68 1.26
N THR A 107 -11.17 16.95 0.34
CA THR A 107 -10.96 16.14 -0.86
C THR A 107 -9.71 15.27 -0.74
N VAL A 108 -9.73 14.16 -1.49
CA VAL A 108 -8.52 13.39 -1.80
C VAL A 108 -8.28 13.49 -3.29
N LYS A 109 -7.03 13.77 -3.68
CA LYS A 109 -6.65 13.92 -5.09
C LYS A 109 -5.58 12.90 -5.44
N VAL A 110 -5.66 12.34 -6.63
CA VAL A 110 -4.68 11.38 -7.16
C VAL A 110 -3.97 12.00 -8.36
N TRP A 111 -2.65 11.86 -8.40
CA TRP A 111 -1.76 12.55 -9.33
C TRP A 111 -0.88 11.56 -10.06
N GLN A 112 -0.69 11.77 -11.36
CA GLN A 112 0.29 11.04 -12.18
C GLN A 112 1.53 11.92 -12.37
N ILE A 113 2.64 11.53 -11.74
CA ILE A 113 3.90 12.25 -11.83
C ILE A 113 4.67 11.79 -13.08
N PRO A 114 5.16 12.70 -13.93
CA PRO A 114 5.99 12.33 -15.08
C PRO A 114 7.32 11.70 -14.64
N ASP A 115 7.89 10.79 -15.45
CA ASP A 115 9.14 10.08 -15.12
C ASP A 115 10.33 11.00 -14.81
N GLY A 116 10.42 12.15 -15.49
CA GLY A 116 11.46 13.16 -15.26
C GLY A 116 11.21 14.06 -14.05
N GLY A 117 10.12 13.84 -13.30
CA GLY A 117 9.61 14.78 -12.32
C GLY A 117 8.79 15.92 -12.96
N LEU A 118 8.44 16.90 -12.14
CA LEU A 118 7.62 18.03 -12.57
C LEU A 118 8.43 19.04 -13.37
N THR A 119 7.92 19.42 -14.55
CA THR A 119 8.48 20.50 -15.39
C THR A 119 7.78 21.85 -15.18
N GLY A 120 6.59 21.84 -14.59
CA GLY A 120 5.78 23.01 -14.24
C GLY A 120 4.80 22.67 -13.12
N PRO A 121 4.20 23.68 -12.46
CA PRO A 121 3.24 23.43 -11.39
C PRO A 121 2.09 22.53 -11.87
N MET A 122 1.74 21.52 -11.08
CA MET A 122 0.66 20.58 -11.39
C MET A 122 -0.57 20.94 -10.56
N THR A 123 -1.61 21.46 -11.22
CA THR A 123 -2.87 21.87 -10.58
C THR A 123 -4.00 20.87 -10.82
N GLU A 124 -3.97 20.16 -11.93
CA GLU A 124 -5.03 19.22 -12.31
C GLU A 124 -4.70 17.80 -11.85
N PRO A 125 -5.50 17.20 -10.95
CA PRO A 125 -5.35 15.79 -10.59
C PRO A 125 -5.94 14.89 -11.66
N VAL A 126 -5.55 13.61 -11.66
CA VAL A 126 -6.18 12.59 -12.51
C VAL A 126 -7.60 12.28 -12.01
N VAL A 127 -7.76 12.22 -10.69
CA VAL A 127 -9.04 11.95 -10.02
C VAL A 127 -9.14 12.82 -8.77
N THR A 128 -10.32 13.40 -8.55
CA THR A 128 -10.70 14.01 -7.26
C THR A 128 -11.78 13.14 -6.64
N LEU A 129 -11.53 12.67 -5.42
CA LEU A 129 -12.44 11.85 -4.63
C LEU A 129 -13.12 12.76 -3.61
N GLU A 130 -14.45 12.86 -3.73
CA GLU A 130 -15.30 13.71 -2.90
C GLU A 130 -16.30 12.82 -2.16
N GLY A 131 -16.29 12.87 -0.83
CA GLY A 131 -17.20 12.10 0.01
C GLY A 131 -17.06 12.37 1.50
N HIS A 132 -15.90 12.89 1.92
CA HIS A 132 -15.74 13.39 3.28
C HIS A 132 -16.34 14.78 3.45
N SER A 133 -16.95 15.02 4.61
CA SER A 133 -17.56 16.31 4.99
C SER A 133 -16.64 17.18 5.85
N LYS A 134 -15.49 16.63 6.25
CA LYS A 134 -14.45 17.30 7.05
C LYS A 134 -13.08 16.93 6.50
N ARG A 135 -12.03 17.61 6.99
CA ARG A 135 -10.64 17.38 6.60
C ARG A 135 -10.28 15.89 6.54
N VAL A 136 -9.58 15.49 5.50
CA VAL A 136 -9.07 14.13 5.32
C VAL A 136 -7.59 14.14 5.61
N GLY A 137 -7.11 13.22 6.44
CA GLY A 137 -5.70 13.22 6.85
C GLY A 137 -5.09 11.84 7.06
N ILE A 138 -5.76 10.79 6.58
CA ILE A 138 -5.23 9.43 6.58
C ILE A 138 -5.47 8.84 5.19
N LEU A 139 -4.39 8.40 4.55
CA LEU A 139 -4.40 7.64 3.31
C LEU A 139 -3.82 6.23 3.54
N ALA A 140 -4.43 5.22 2.92
CA ALA A 140 -3.89 3.87 2.91
C ALA A 140 -4.25 3.15 1.60
N TRP A 141 -3.31 3.11 0.66
CA TRP A 141 -3.44 2.26 -0.54
C TRP A 141 -3.55 0.77 -0.16
N HIS A 142 -4.36 0.04 -0.93
CA HIS A 142 -4.50 -1.40 -0.74
C HIS A 142 -3.22 -2.14 -1.14
N PRO A 143 -2.72 -3.08 -0.32
CA PRO A 143 -1.43 -3.72 -0.54
C PRO A 143 -1.40 -4.69 -1.72
N THR A 144 -2.55 -5.23 -2.14
CA THR A 144 -2.62 -6.34 -3.11
C THR A 144 -3.60 -6.11 -4.26
N ALA A 145 -4.49 -5.12 -4.17
CA ALA A 145 -5.58 -4.90 -5.11
C ALA A 145 -5.30 -3.59 -5.85
N PHE A 146 -5.39 -3.65 -7.18
CA PHE A 146 -5.14 -2.51 -8.03
C PHE A 146 -6.17 -1.40 -7.78
N ASN A 147 -5.71 -0.13 -7.76
CA ASN A 147 -6.54 1.08 -7.62
C ASN A 147 -7.41 1.22 -6.37
N ILE A 148 -7.38 0.29 -5.42
CA ILE A 148 -8.14 0.44 -4.18
C ILE A 148 -7.39 1.39 -3.23
N LEU A 149 -8.04 2.48 -2.83
CA LEU A 149 -7.51 3.45 -1.88
C LEU A 149 -8.48 3.61 -0.70
N LEU A 150 -7.96 3.50 0.52
CA LEU A 150 -8.70 3.84 1.72
C LEU A 150 -8.36 5.26 2.17
N THR A 151 -9.39 5.99 2.60
CA THR A 151 -9.29 7.32 3.18
C THR A 151 -10.03 7.38 4.52
N ALA A 152 -9.52 8.14 5.48
CA ALA A 152 -10.27 8.43 6.71
C ALA A 152 -10.19 9.92 7.06
N GLY A 153 -11.35 10.47 7.43
CA GLY A 153 -11.55 11.90 7.70
C GLY A 153 -11.89 12.20 9.15
N CYS A 154 -11.88 13.49 9.50
CA CYS A 154 -12.34 13.98 10.81
C CYS A 154 -13.88 13.97 10.95
N ASP A 155 -14.59 13.49 9.94
CA ASP A 155 -16.00 13.08 10.01
C ASP A 155 -16.19 11.67 10.57
N ASN A 156 -15.08 11.02 10.97
CA ASN A 156 -15.03 9.68 11.54
C ASN A 156 -15.49 8.59 10.57
N LEU A 157 -15.52 8.90 9.27
CA LEU A 157 -15.81 7.94 8.22
C LEU A 157 -14.51 7.29 7.74
N VAL A 158 -14.59 5.99 7.45
CA VAL A 158 -13.62 5.31 6.59
C VAL A 158 -14.27 5.07 5.24
N CYS A 159 -13.65 5.57 4.19
CA CYS A 159 -14.12 5.42 2.81
C CYS A 159 -13.11 4.57 2.03
N VAL A 160 -13.60 3.66 1.18
CA VAL A 160 -12.79 2.86 0.27
C VAL A 160 -13.23 3.18 -1.15
N TRP A 161 -12.25 3.55 -1.97
CA TRP A 161 -12.46 4.06 -3.33
C TRP A 161 -11.83 3.12 -4.35
N ASP A 162 -12.49 2.97 -5.50
CA ASP A 162 -11.81 2.55 -6.72
C ASP A 162 -11.34 3.81 -7.45
N VAL A 163 -10.03 4.04 -7.42
CA VAL A 163 -9.43 5.22 -8.06
C VAL A 163 -9.52 5.16 -9.58
N GLY A 164 -9.66 3.97 -10.18
CA GLY A 164 -9.80 3.84 -11.64
C GLY A 164 -11.11 4.41 -12.16
N THR A 165 -12.18 4.25 -11.39
CA THR A 165 -13.54 4.77 -11.71
C THR A 165 -13.84 6.09 -10.99
N GLY A 166 -13.16 6.37 -9.87
CA GLY A 166 -13.47 7.49 -8.98
C GLY A 166 -14.66 7.23 -8.06
N GLU A 167 -15.15 5.99 -8.00
CA GLU A 167 -16.34 5.64 -7.23
C GLU A 167 -16.02 5.29 -5.77
N LEU A 168 -16.93 5.68 -4.89
CA LEU A 168 -16.95 5.23 -3.50
C LEU A 168 -17.53 3.81 -3.47
N VAL A 169 -16.68 2.83 -3.14
CA VAL A 169 -17.05 1.42 -3.13
C VAL A 169 -17.65 1.02 -1.78
N TYR A 170 -16.97 1.37 -0.69
CA TYR A 170 -17.41 1.06 0.66
C TYR A 170 -17.29 2.27 1.58
N GLN A 171 -18.27 2.44 2.46
CA GLN A 171 -18.27 3.47 3.49
C GLN A 171 -18.60 2.85 4.85
N ILE A 172 -17.72 3.09 5.83
CA ILE A 172 -17.86 2.59 7.19
C ILE A 172 -18.14 3.81 8.07
N ALA A 173 -19.40 3.99 8.47
CA ALA A 173 -19.85 5.16 9.22
C ALA A 173 -20.03 4.91 10.72
N ASP A 174 -20.50 3.73 11.10
CA ASP A 174 -20.95 3.47 12.48
C ASP A 174 -19.89 2.76 13.35
N ALA A 175 -18.70 2.51 12.81
CA ALA A 175 -17.65 1.80 13.55
C ALA A 175 -16.91 2.68 14.57
N HIS A 176 -16.88 4.00 14.35
CA HIS A 176 -16.01 4.93 15.11
C HIS A 176 -16.81 6.10 15.71
N PRO A 177 -16.95 6.16 17.05
CA PRO A 177 -17.72 7.22 17.70
C PRO A 177 -16.95 8.55 17.82
N ASP A 178 -15.64 8.57 17.57
CA ASP A 178 -14.77 9.76 17.69
C ASP A 178 -13.63 9.67 16.66
N LEU A 179 -12.72 10.64 16.66
CA LEU A 179 -11.63 10.80 15.70
C LEU A 179 -10.82 9.51 15.50
N ILE A 180 -10.67 9.12 14.24
CA ILE A 180 -9.79 8.04 13.81
C ILE A 180 -8.38 8.59 13.78
N TYR A 181 -7.47 7.94 14.50
CA TYR A 181 -6.07 8.36 14.57
C TYR A 181 -5.20 7.69 13.51
N SER A 182 -5.45 6.42 13.20
CA SER A 182 -4.64 5.66 12.25
C SER A 182 -5.45 4.48 11.70
N VAL A 183 -5.14 4.13 10.46
CA VAL A 183 -5.67 2.97 9.74
C VAL A 183 -4.49 2.24 9.11
N SER A 184 -4.50 0.91 9.12
CA SER A 184 -3.51 0.07 8.45
C SER A 184 -4.18 -1.17 7.89
N TRP A 185 -3.86 -1.51 6.64
CA TRP A 185 -4.23 -2.77 6.01
C TRP A 185 -3.40 -3.93 6.57
N ASN A 186 -3.99 -5.11 6.69
CA ASN A 186 -3.22 -6.34 6.85
C ASN A 186 -2.51 -6.71 5.54
N ARG A 187 -1.59 -7.68 5.59
CA ARG A 187 -0.73 -8.04 4.45
C ARG A 187 -1.49 -8.37 3.17
N GLU A 188 -2.64 -9.04 3.32
CA GLU A 188 -3.46 -9.54 2.21
C GLU A 188 -4.50 -8.50 1.73
N GLY A 189 -4.75 -7.46 2.54
CA GLY A 189 -5.82 -6.49 2.30
C GLY A 189 -7.23 -6.98 2.60
N SER A 190 -7.38 -8.09 3.33
CA SER A 190 -8.70 -8.61 3.73
C SER A 190 -9.29 -7.89 4.95
N ALA A 191 -8.47 -7.21 5.75
CA ALA A 191 -8.90 -6.51 6.95
C ALA A 191 -8.08 -5.24 7.20
N ILE A 192 -8.67 -4.30 7.94
CA ILE A 192 -8.01 -3.09 8.43
C ILE A 192 -7.97 -3.06 9.95
N CYS A 193 -6.91 -2.52 10.53
CA CYS A 193 -6.86 -2.17 11.94
C CYS A 193 -6.96 -0.65 12.06
N THR A 194 -7.77 -0.21 13.02
CA THR A 194 -8.02 1.21 13.27
C THR A 194 -7.89 1.52 14.74
N VAL A 195 -7.35 2.69 15.06
CA VAL A 195 -7.30 3.21 16.42
C VAL A 195 -8.03 4.55 16.50
N CYS A 196 -8.84 4.71 17.54
CA CYS A 196 -9.75 5.84 17.68
C CYS A 196 -9.52 6.57 19.01
N LYS A 197 -9.97 7.83 19.08
CA LYS A 197 -9.91 8.69 20.27
C LYS A 197 -10.71 8.16 21.47
N ASP A 198 -11.62 7.23 21.23
CA ASP A 198 -12.27 6.42 22.27
C ASP A 198 -11.33 5.40 22.95
N LYS A 199 -10.05 5.35 22.54
CA LYS A 199 -8.97 4.47 23.01
C LYS A 199 -9.11 3.01 22.61
N ALA A 200 -10.01 2.70 21.68
CA ALA A 200 -10.20 1.34 21.19
C ALA A 200 -9.44 1.06 19.89
N LEU A 201 -8.88 -0.14 19.81
CA LEU A 201 -8.35 -0.76 18.60
C LEU A 201 -9.43 -1.66 18.02
N ARG A 202 -9.72 -1.51 16.73
CA ARG A 202 -10.70 -2.32 16.01
C ARG A 202 -10.06 -3.01 14.82
N VAL A 203 -10.37 -4.28 14.63
CA VAL A 203 -10.12 -5.02 13.39
C VAL A 203 -11.42 -5.09 12.63
N ILE A 204 -11.44 -4.64 11.39
CA ILE A 204 -12.66 -4.43 10.60
C ILE A 204 -12.47 -5.11 9.24
N ASP A 205 -13.51 -5.82 8.78
CA ASP A 205 -13.64 -6.20 7.38
C ASP A 205 -14.28 -5.02 6.62
N PRO A 206 -13.53 -4.32 5.76
CA PRO A 206 -14.02 -3.11 5.11
C PRO A 206 -15.07 -3.40 4.04
N ARG A 207 -15.09 -4.59 3.44
CA ARG A 207 -16.06 -4.96 2.39
C ARG A 207 -17.44 -5.18 2.99
N ARG A 208 -17.48 -5.72 4.21
CA ARG A 208 -18.71 -6.00 4.94
C ARG A 208 -19.12 -4.86 5.88
N GLY A 209 -18.21 -3.92 6.16
CA GLY A 209 -18.38 -2.90 7.19
C GLY A 209 -18.48 -3.47 8.61
N THR A 210 -18.09 -4.74 8.81
CA THR A 210 -18.25 -5.44 10.08
C THR A 210 -17.00 -5.34 10.94
N VAL A 211 -17.18 -4.92 12.19
CA VAL A 211 -16.11 -4.94 13.18
C VAL A 211 -15.90 -6.38 13.67
N LEU A 212 -14.78 -6.98 13.29
CA LEU A 212 -14.43 -8.37 13.62
C LEU A 212 -13.94 -8.52 15.06
N LYS A 213 -13.15 -7.55 15.54
CA LYS A 213 -12.59 -7.53 16.90
C LYS A 213 -12.54 -6.11 17.42
N VAL A 214 -12.73 -5.97 18.74
CA VAL A 214 -12.57 -4.70 19.46
C VAL A 214 -11.76 -4.96 20.72
N LYS A 215 -10.73 -4.14 20.95
CA LYS A 215 -10.05 -4.02 22.23
C LYS A 215 -10.21 -2.59 22.71
N GLU A 216 -10.96 -2.41 23.79
CA GLU A 216 -11.06 -1.12 24.49
C GLU A 216 -9.83 -0.85 25.35
N LYS A 217 -9.49 0.43 25.50
CA LYS A 217 -8.39 0.91 26.36
C LYS A 217 -7.08 0.17 26.09
N VAL A 218 -6.67 0.17 24.82
CA VAL A 218 -5.38 -0.40 24.36
C VAL A 218 -4.21 0.29 25.04
N HIS A 219 -4.33 1.60 25.25
CA HIS A 219 -3.44 2.42 26.06
C HIS A 219 -4.30 3.31 26.97
N ASP A 220 -3.83 3.56 28.20
CA ASP A 220 -4.60 4.31 29.19
C ASP A 220 -4.53 5.84 29.01
N GLY A 221 -3.52 6.32 28.28
CA GLY A 221 -3.32 7.74 27.97
C GLY A 221 -4.44 8.34 27.11
N THR A 222 -4.47 9.67 27.04
CA THR A 222 -5.47 10.44 26.28
C THR A 222 -4.94 10.98 24.96
N ARG A 223 -3.65 10.78 24.69
CA ARG A 223 -2.96 11.25 23.49
C ARG A 223 -3.18 10.29 22.31
N PRO A 224 -2.98 10.76 21.06
CA PRO A 224 -3.17 9.92 19.88
C PRO A 224 -2.33 8.66 19.89
N MET A 225 -2.88 7.60 19.29
CA MET A 225 -2.27 6.29 19.13
C MET A 225 -2.06 5.96 17.64
N ARG A 226 -1.20 4.99 17.37
CA ARG A 226 -1.02 4.39 16.04
C ARG A 226 -1.13 2.87 16.16
N ALA A 227 -1.58 2.24 15.08
CA ALA A 227 -1.61 0.79 14.96
C ALA A 227 -1.17 0.38 13.56
N VAL A 228 -0.37 -0.68 13.49
CA VAL A 228 0.04 -1.32 12.23
C VAL A 228 -0.08 -2.83 12.35
N PHE A 229 -0.55 -3.47 11.29
CA PHE A 229 -0.45 -4.91 11.16
C PHE A 229 0.99 -5.36 10.93
N LEU A 230 1.32 -6.52 11.49
CA LEU A 230 2.54 -7.25 11.19
C LEU A 230 2.27 -8.34 10.14
N SER A 231 3.34 -8.91 9.58
CA SER A 231 3.27 -9.88 8.48
C SER A 231 2.57 -11.20 8.86
N ASP A 232 2.51 -11.50 10.16
CA ASP A 232 1.88 -12.68 10.76
C ASP A 232 0.44 -12.42 11.25
N GLY A 233 -0.09 -11.22 11.01
CA GLY A 233 -1.43 -10.81 11.43
C GLY A 233 -1.54 -10.31 12.88
N LYS A 234 -0.43 -10.25 13.64
CA LYS A 234 -0.39 -9.54 14.93
C LYS A 234 -0.50 -8.03 14.69
N ILE A 235 -0.83 -7.26 15.74
CA ILE A 235 -0.93 -5.81 15.66
C ILE A 235 0.05 -5.18 16.64
N LEU A 236 0.80 -4.20 16.16
CA LEU A 236 1.67 -3.37 16.98
C LEU A 236 1.04 -2.00 17.15
N THR A 237 0.94 -1.54 18.40
CA THR A 237 0.38 -0.23 18.73
C THR A 237 1.41 0.65 19.42
N THR A 238 1.37 1.94 19.10
CA THR A 238 2.05 2.97 19.88
C THR A 238 1.01 3.87 20.52
N GLY A 239 1.28 4.30 21.75
CA GLY A 239 0.37 5.14 22.50
C GLY A 239 1.04 5.69 23.74
N PHE A 240 0.22 6.02 24.74
CA PHE A 240 0.70 6.65 25.96
C PHE A 240 0.11 5.96 27.19
N SER A 241 0.90 5.85 28.25
CA SER A 241 0.45 5.44 29.57
C SER A 241 -0.44 6.53 30.18
N ARG A 242 -1.12 6.19 31.29
CA ARG A 242 -1.85 7.18 32.09
C ARG A 242 -0.96 8.33 32.58
N MET A 243 0.32 8.04 32.82
CA MET A 243 1.34 9.00 33.25
C MET A 243 2.02 9.71 32.08
N SER A 244 1.48 9.58 30.86
CA SER A 244 2.02 10.16 29.62
C SER A 244 3.39 9.62 29.20
N GLU A 245 3.74 8.39 29.58
CA GLU A 245 4.90 7.71 29.00
C GLU A 245 4.53 7.10 27.66
N ARG A 246 5.39 7.24 26.67
CA ARG A 246 5.21 6.59 25.36
C ARG A 246 5.37 5.09 25.52
N GLN A 247 4.42 4.36 24.98
CA GLN A 247 4.33 2.92 25.06
C GLN A 247 4.27 2.30 23.67
N LEU A 248 4.91 1.14 23.55
CA LEU A 248 4.80 0.21 22.45
C LEU A 248 4.12 -1.05 22.98
N ALA A 249 3.10 -1.55 22.31
CA ALA A 249 2.45 -2.81 22.68
C ALA A 249 2.27 -3.73 21.47
N LEU A 250 2.41 -5.03 21.70
CA LEU A 250 2.17 -6.08 20.71
C LEU A 250 0.92 -6.88 21.09
N TRP A 251 0.05 -7.12 20.14
CA TRP A 251 -1.24 -7.78 20.34
C TRP A 251 -1.40 -8.96 19.38
N ASP A 252 -1.90 -10.09 19.89
CA ASP A 252 -2.34 -11.20 19.05
C ASP A 252 -3.80 -10.97 18.65
N THR A 253 -4.10 -11.00 17.35
CA THR A 253 -5.46 -10.83 16.86
C THR A 253 -6.38 -12.02 17.18
N ARG A 254 -5.78 -13.18 17.51
CA ARG A 254 -6.51 -14.35 18.02
C ARG A 254 -7.02 -14.13 19.44
N ASP A 255 -6.20 -13.50 20.28
CA ASP A 255 -6.54 -13.15 21.66
C ASP A 255 -6.10 -11.72 22.01
N MET A 256 -7.08 -10.81 22.01
CA MET A 256 -6.88 -9.39 22.30
C MET A 256 -7.11 -9.05 23.78
N SER A 257 -7.30 -10.03 24.67
CA SER A 257 -7.61 -9.75 26.08
C SER A 257 -6.48 -8.98 26.77
N GLU A 258 -5.23 -9.40 26.52
CA GLU A 258 -4.01 -8.80 27.08
C GLU A 258 -2.93 -8.63 26.00
N PRO A 259 -2.06 -7.61 26.12
CA PRO A 259 -0.94 -7.46 25.20
C PRO A 259 0.09 -8.56 25.43
N MET A 260 0.66 -9.09 24.34
CA MET A 260 1.77 -10.05 24.37
C MET A 260 3.04 -9.43 24.97
N ALA A 261 3.25 -8.14 24.70
CA ALA A 261 4.35 -7.36 25.22
C ALA A 261 3.94 -5.91 25.33
N VAL A 262 4.39 -5.23 26.40
CA VAL A 262 4.31 -3.78 26.54
C VAL A 262 5.70 -3.28 26.92
N GLN A 263 6.18 -2.28 26.18
CA GLN A 263 7.44 -1.63 26.44
C GLN A 263 7.20 -0.13 26.62
N GLU A 264 7.54 0.37 27.79
CA GLU A 264 7.59 1.79 28.10
C GLU A 264 8.91 2.38 27.60
N MET A 265 8.85 3.62 27.13
CA MET A 265 9.98 4.26 26.45
C MET A 265 10.44 5.52 27.18
N ASP A 266 9.80 6.66 26.92
CA ASP A 266 10.15 7.95 27.51
C ASP A 266 8.89 8.81 27.69
N THR A 267 9.01 9.96 28.35
CA THR A 267 7.89 10.87 28.66
C THR A 267 7.72 11.99 27.63
N SER A 268 8.22 11.81 26.40
CA SER A 268 8.11 12.82 25.34
C SER A 268 6.68 12.94 24.83
N ASN A 269 6.32 14.12 24.32
CA ASN A 269 4.96 14.42 23.87
C ASN A 269 4.63 13.93 22.45
N GLY A 270 5.64 13.68 21.61
CA GLY A 270 5.45 13.36 20.19
C GLY A 270 4.88 11.96 20.00
N VAL A 271 3.80 11.86 19.21
CA VAL A 271 3.21 10.58 18.79
C VAL A 271 4.25 9.77 18.02
N LEU A 272 4.49 8.53 18.42
CA LEU A 272 5.42 7.64 17.73
C LEU A 272 4.73 7.02 16.51
N LEU A 273 5.29 7.25 15.33
CA LEU A 273 4.88 6.61 14.09
C LEU A 273 5.64 5.28 13.94
N PRO A 274 4.93 4.14 13.90
CA PRO A 274 5.55 2.85 13.61
C PRO A 274 5.72 2.66 12.09
N TYR A 275 6.95 2.40 11.66
CA TYR A 275 7.26 1.92 10.31
C TYR A 275 7.69 0.47 10.43
N TYR A 276 6.92 -0.44 9.83
CA TYR A 276 7.17 -1.87 9.88
C TYR A 276 7.71 -2.37 8.54
N ASP A 277 8.82 -3.10 8.58
CA ASP A 277 9.38 -3.82 7.44
C ASP A 277 9.00 -5.31 7.54
N PRO A 278 8.06 -5.81 6.72
CA PRO A 278 7.60 -7.20 6.78
C PRO A 278 8.68 -8.22 6.37
N ASP A 279 9.70 -7.80 5.61
CA ASP A 279 10.74 -8.71 5.11
C ASP A 279 11.77 -9.05 6.19
N THR A 280 12.01 -8.11 7.11
CA THR A 280 13.00 -8.25 8.19
C THR A 280 12.38 -8.38 9.57
N ASN A 281 11.05 -8.24 9.67
CA ASN A 281 10.31 -8.09 10.93
C ASN A 281 10.86 -6.97 11.83
N MET A 282 11.40 -5.92 11.21
CA MET A 282 11.90 -4.76 11.93
C MET A 282 10.83 -3.68 12.05
N VAL A 283 10.78 -3.05 13.21
CA VAL A 283 9.90 -1.91 13.50
C VAL A 283 10.76 -0.73 13.87
N TYR A 284 10.53 0.40 13.21
CA TYR A 284 11.19 1.66 13.47
C TYR A 284 10.17 2.65 14.04
N LEU A 285 10.51 3.30 15.14
CA LEU A 285 9.67 4.27 15.83
C LEU A 285 10.33 5.64 15.75
N CYS A 286 9.60 6.61 15.22
CA CYS A 286 10.02 8.00 15.25
C CYS A 286 8.80 8.91 15.44
N GLY A 287 8.95 9.97 16.23
CA GLY A 287 7.88 10.93 16.50
C GLY A 287 8.27 12.33 16.10
N LYS A 288 7.27 13.15 15.73
CA LYS A 288 7.48 14.58 15.46
C LYS A 288 8.05 15.25 16.72
N GLY A 289 9.14 15.99 16.55
CA GLY A 289 9.88 16.62 17.64
C GLY A 289 11.00 15.75 18.23
N ASP A 290 11.06 14.45 17.91
CA ASP A 290 12.17 13.60 18.37
C ASP A 290 13.45 13.88 17.58
N CYS A 291 14.60 13.70 18.24
CA CYS A 291 15.91 13.67 17.58
C CYS A 291 16.40 12.25 17.29
N THR A 292 15.59 11.23 17.58
CA THR A 292 15.98 9.82 17.54
C THR A 292 15.03 8.97 16.71
N ILE A 293 15.57 7.94 16.06
CA ILE A 293 14.79 6.84 15.45
C ILE A 293 15.18 5.57 16.20
N ARG A 294 14.24 4.95 16.91
CA ARG A 294 14.47 3.69 17.64
C ARG A 294 14.03 2.52 16.79
N TYR A 295 14.73 1.40 16.86
CA TYR A 295 14.35 0.23 16.08
C TYR A 295 14.44 -1.06 16.86
N PHE A 296 13.49 -1.94 16.56
CA PHE A 296 13.18 -3.17 17.24
C PHE A 296 13.08 -4.29 16.22
N GLU A 297 13.30 -5.51 16.67
CA GLU A 297 13.01 -6.72 15.93
C GLU A 297 11.86 -7.44 16.60
N VAL A 298 10.86 -7.84 15.83
CA VAL A 298 9.74 -8.64 16.32
C VAL A 298 9.97 -10.10 15.99
N THR A 299 9.88 -10.97 16.99
CA THR A 299 10.01 -12.42 16.86
C THR A 299 8.94 -13.14 17.67
N ASP A 300 8.81 -14.45 17.46
CA ASP A 300 7.95 -15.30 18.29
C ASP A 300 8.61 -15.73 19.61
N GLU A 301 9.83 -15.25 19.91
CA GLU A 301 10.54 -15.53 21.15
C GLU A 301 10.33 -14.40 22.16
N SER A 302 9.79 -14.71 23.34
CA SER A 302 9.65 -13.77 24.45
C SER A 302 10.96 -13.00 24.72
N PRO A 303 10.94 -11.66 24.90
CA PRO A 303 9.76 -10.79 25.09
C PRO A 303 9.06 -10.34 23.80
N TYR A 304 9.24 -11.05 22.68
CA TYR A 304 8.66 -10.85 21.34
C TYR A 304 9.14 -9.59 20.62
N VAL A 305 9.22 -8.46 21.33
CA VAL A 305 9.74 -7.20 20.80
C VAL A 305 11.10 -6.92 21.41
N HIS A 306 12.14 -6.95 20.57
CA HIS A 306 13.52 -6.85 21.00
C HIS A 306 14.11 -5.51 20.56
N PHE A 307 14.43 -4.64 21.52
CA PHE A 307 15.16 -3.41 21.21
C PHE A 307 16.55 -3.73 20.63
N LEU A 308 16.88 -3.15 19.48
CA LEU A 308 18.18 -3.33 18.85
C LEU A 308 19.12 -2.17 19.18
N SER A 309 18.76 -0.97 18.72
CA SER A 309 19.54 0.24 18.89
C SER A 309 18.70 1.47 18.53
N LEU A 310 19.30 2.64 18.57
CA LEU A 310 18.71 3.90 18.14
C LEU A 310 19.69 4.70 17.29
N TYR A 311 19.14 5.43 16.34
CA TYR A 311 19.80 6.55 15.69
C TYR A 311 19.54 7.81 16.51
N SER A 312 20.53 8.67 16.65
CA SER A 312 20.40 9.96 17.32
C SER A 312 21.02 11.07 16.48
N SER A 313 20.42 12.25 16.55
CA SER A 313 20.85 13.45 15.84
C SER A 313 20.68 14.68 16.75
N LYS A 314 21.12 15.86 16.30
CA LYS A 314 20.99 17.11 17.07
C LYS A 314 19.69 17.84 16.82
N GLU A 315 19.14 17.69 15.61
CA GLU A 315 17.98 18.44 15.14
C GLU A 315 16.70 17.60 15.25
N PRO A 316 15.60 18.16 15.76
CA PRO A 316 14.33 17.44 15.87
C PRO A 316 13.68 17.23 14.50
N GLN A 317 13.05 16.07 14.29
CA GLN A 317 12.32 15.80 13.05
C GLN A 317 10.96 16.50 13.03
N ARG A 318 10.56 17.03 11.87
CA ARG A 318 9.22 17.53 11.56
C ARG A 318 8.30 16.43 11.02
N GLY A 319 8.89 15.39 10.45
CA GLY A 319 8.25 14.25 9.81
C GLY A 319 9.33 13.30 9.30
N ALA A 320 8.92 12.19 8.69
CA ALA A 320 9.85 11.21 8.14
C ALA A 320 9.18 10.46 7.00
N GLY A 321 9.91 10.28 5.90
CA GLY A 321 9.54 9.35 4.84
C GLY A 321 10.26 8.03 5.03
N PHE A 322 9.65 6.94 4.61
CA PHE A 322 10.24 5.61 4.63
C PHE A 322 10.28 5.07 3.20
N LEU A 323 11.49 4.74 2.72
CA LEU A 323 11.67 4.24 1.36
C LEU A 323 11.15 2.80 1.27
N SER A 324 10.29 2.54 0.28
CA SER A 324 9.84 1.19 -0.05
C SER A 324 11.01 0.24 -0.31
N LYS A 325 10.86 -1.06 0.03
CA LYS A 325 11.93 -2.05 -0.08
C LYS A 325 12.63 -2.08 -1.45
N ARG A 326 11.86 -1.96 -2.54
CA ARG A 326 12.38 -1.94 -3.91
C ARG A 326 13.42 -0.84 -4.19
N GLY A 327 13.47 0.22 -3.37
CA GLY A 327 14.39 1.34 -3.54
C GLY A 327 15.69 1.26 -2.71
N VAL A 328 15.83 0.27 -1.83
CA VAL A 328 17.02 0.16 -0.97
C VAL A 328 18.24 -0.32 -1.77
N ASP A 329 19.43 0.12 -1.37
CA ASP A 329 20.69 -0.28 -1.99
C ASP A 329 21.14 -1.65 -1.44
N VAL A 330 20.71 -2.72 -2.12
CA VAL A 330 21.02 -4.11 -1.74
C VAL A 330 22.51 -4.42 -1.76
N ASN A 331 23.29 -3.75 -2.62
CA ASN A 331 24.73 -3.95 -2.73
C ASN A 331 25.48 -3.42 -1.51
N LYS A 332 24.90 -2.43 -0.81
CA LYS A 332 25.45 -1.88 0.44
C LYS A 332 24.88 -2.52 1.70
N CYS A 333 24.11 -3.60 1.57
CA CYS A 333 23.38 -4.21 2.70
C CYS A 333 22.48 -3.19 3.43
N GLU A 334 21.95 -2.20 2.70
CA GLU A 334 20.95 -1.28 3.23
C GLU A 334 19.60 -2.00 3.33
N ILE A 335 19.03 -2.07 4.52
CA ILE A 335 17.75 -2.76 4.76
C ILE A 335 16.57 -1.80 4.84
N ALA A 336 16.82 -0.53 5.15
CA ALA A 336 15.83 0.55 5.19
C ALA A 336 16.51 1.90 4.97
N ARG A 337 15.76 2.86 4.41
CA ARG A 337 16.21 4.26 4.28
C ARG A 337 15.09 5.21 4.74
N PHE A 338 15.42 6.08 5.68
CA PHE A 338 14.56 7.17 6.12
C PHE A 338 14.90 8.45 5.37
N TYR A 339 13.88 9.26 5.08
CA TYR A 339 14.02 10.64 4.62
C TYR A 339 13.52 11.55 5.73
N LYS A 340 14.42 11.89 6.64
CA LYS A 340 14.09 12.68 7.83
C LYS A 340 13.85 14.13 7.43
N LEU A 341 12.67 14.64 7.76
CA LEU A 341 12.33 16.04 7.54
C LEU A 341 12.80 16.89 8.72
N HIS A 342 13.57 17.92 8.43
CA HIS A 342 13.87 19.02 9.33
C HIS A 342 13.01 20.22 8.94
N GLU A 343 13.25 21.40 9.51
CA GLU A 343 12.48 22.60 9.14
C GLU A 343 12.74 23.06 7.70
N ARG A 344 13.98 22.97 7.22
CA ARG A 344 14.38 23.39 5.86
C ARG A 344 15.23 22.38 5.09
N LYS A 345 15.24 21.12 5.53
CA LYS A 345 16.13 20.10 4.98
C LYS A 345 15.44 18.74 4.98
N VAL A 346 15.69 17.95 3.94
CA VAL A 346 15.42 16.51 3.91
C VAL A 346 16.75 15.79 4.00
N GLU A 347 16.90 14.95 5.02
CA GLU A 347 18.14 14.24 5.31
C GLU A 347 17.93 12.72 5.19
N PRO A 348 18.51 12.08 4.16
CA PRO A 348 18.47 10.63 4.06
C PRO A 348 19.32 9.96 5.16
N ILE A 349 18.77 8.88 5.74
CA ILE A 349 19.43 8.07 6.77
C ILE A 349 19.32 6.61 6.35
N SER A 350 20.46 5.99 6.03
CA SER A 350 20.55 4.58 5.67
C SER A 350 20.67 3.72 6.93
N MET A 351 19.88 2.65 7.00
CA MET A 351 19.98 1.60 8.00
C MET A 351 20.66 0.40 7.36
N THR A 352 21.87 0.07 7.80
CA THR A 352 22.74 -0.91 7.14
C THR A 352 23.08 -2.07 8.06
N VAL A 353 23.01 -3.29 7.54
CA VAL A 353 23.55 -4.48 8.19
C VAL A 353 25.02 -4.61 7.77
N PRO A 354 26.00 -4.56 8.70
CA PRO A 354 27.41 -4.64 8.35
C PRO A 354 27.76 -6.06 7.91
N ARG A 355 27.87 -6.29 6.59
CA ARG A 355 28.39 -7.53 5.98
C ARG A 355 29.68 -7.23 5.23
N LYS A 356 30.59 -8.20 5.19
CA LYS A 356 31.85 -8.14 4.43
C LYS A 356 31.75 -9.04 3.20
N SER A 357 30.81 -8.73 2.31
CA SER A 357 30.59 -9.50 1.09
C SER A 357 30.02 -8.59 0.01
N ASP A 358 30.53 -8.74 -1.21
CA ASP A 358 30.00 -8.09 -2.41
C ASP A 358 28.92 -8.95 -3.09
N LEU A 359 28.65 -10.14 -2.55
CA LEU A 359 27.59 -11.03 -3.04
C LEU A 359 26.23 -10.58 -2.51
N PHE A 360 25.18 -10.83 -3.30
CA PHE A 360 23.81 -10.62 -2.86
C PHE A 360 23.50 -11.40 -1.58
N GLN A 361 23.02 -10.70 -0.55
CA GLN A 361 22.71 -11.28 0.76
C GLN A 361 21.24 -11.75 0.79
N GLY A 362 20.95 -12.90 0.19
CA GLY A 362 19.57 -13.43 0.12
C GLY A 362 18.91 -13.65 1.49
N ASP A 363 19.69 -13.81 2.57
CA ASP A 363 19.16 -13.90 3.93
C ASP A 363 18.63 -12.57 4.46
N LEU A 364 19.12 -11.42 3.97
CA LEU A 364 18.64 -10.09 4.34
C LEU A 364 17.50 -9.61 3.44
N TYR A 365 17.40 -10.17 2.24
CA TYR A 365 16.49 -9.78 1.18
C TYR A 365 15.69 -10.99 0.70
N PRO A 366 14.72 -11.49 1.50
CA PRO A 366 13.73 -12.42 0.98
C PRO A 366 12.92 -11.75 -0.13
N ASP A 367 12.19 -12.54 -0.91
CA ASP A 367 11.32 -12.00 -1.94
C ASP A 367 10.28 -11.05 -1.30
N THR A 368 10.18 -9.84 -1.86
CA THR A 368 9.41 -8.74 -1.30
C THR A 368 8.20 -8.43 -2.16
N ALA A 369 7.25 -7.63 -1.66
CA ALA A 369 6.07 -7.24 -2.42
C ALA A 369 6.44 -6.53 -3.74
N SER A 370 5.87 -7.04 -4.83
CA SER A 370 6.03 -6.53 -6.19
C SER A 370 5.24 -5.24 -6.41
N VAL A 371 5.54 -4.57 -7.52
CA VAL A 371 4.71 -3.49 -8.08
C VAL A 371 3.49 -4.05 -8.82
N GLU A 372 3.48 -5.34 -9.15
CA GLU A 372 2.32 -5.97 -9.77
C GLU A 372 1.27 -6.31 -8.71
N PRO A 373 0.01 -5.84 -8.88
CA PRO A 373 -1.06 -6.18 -7.97
C PRO A 373 -1.47 -7.65 -8.14
N SER A 374 -1.86 -8.28 -7.03
CA SER A 374 -2.36 -9.66 -7.03
C SER A 374 -3.80 -9.78 -7.51
N LEU A 375 -4.60 -8.73 -7.31
CA LEU A 375 -6.01 -8.67 -7.68
C LEU A 375 -6.34 -7.38 -8.43
N LEU A 376 -7.34 -7.44 -9.30
CA LEU A 376 -7.99 -6.23 -9.77
C LEU A 376 -8.97 -5.72 -8.70
N ALA A 377 -9.37 -4.45 -8.81
CA ALA A 377 -10.37 -3.85 -7.95
C ALA A 377 -11.65 -4.70 -7.90
N GLU A 378 -12.19 -5.08 -9.06
CA GLU A 378 -13.43 -5.86 -9.18
C GLU A 378 -13.37 -7.23 -8.49
N ASP A 379 -12.23 -7.92 -8.55
CA ASP A 379 -12.04 -9.22 -7.91
C ASP A 379 -12.04 -9.10 -6.38
N TRP A 380 -11.33 -8.09 -5.85
CA TRP A 380 -11.31 -7.83 -4.42
C TRP A 380 -12.68 -7.39 -3.90
N ILE A 381 -13.37 -6.53 -4.65
CA ILE A 381 -14.75 -6.08 -4.37
C ILE A 381 -15.71 -7.27 -4.35
N ALA A 382 -15.53 -8.24 -5.26
CA ALA A 382 -16.29 -9.48 -5.30
C ALA A 382 -15.97 -10.44 -4.13
N GLY A 383 -15.00 -10.10 -3.28
CA GLY A 383 -14.66 -10.84 -2.07
C GLY A 383 -13.46 -11.76 -2.19
N GLN A 384 -12.66 -11.66 -3.26
CA GLN A 384 -11.41 -12.42 -3.38
C GLN A 384 -10.32 -11.81 -2.50
N ASP A 385 -9.49 -12.68 -1.94
CA ASP A 385 -8.29 -12.33 -1.15
C ASP A 385 -7.08 -13.04 -1.77
N ALA A 386 -5.96 -12.33 -1.90
CA ALA A 386 -4.72 -12.92 -2.42
C ALA A 386 -3.49 -12.23 -1.81
N PRO A 387 -2.41 -12.99 -1.55
CA PRO A 387 -1.17 -12.43 -1.02
C PRO A 387 -0.48 -11.56 -2.06
N PRO A 388 0.34 -10.58 -1.63
CA PRO A 388 1.11 -9.77 -2.56
C PRO A 388 2.00 -10.66 -3.42
N LEU A 389 2.02 -10.41 -4.73
CA LEU A 389 2.97 -11.05 -5.64
C LEU A 389 4.38 -10.68 -5.18
N LEU A 390 5.27 -11.67 -5.08
CA LEU A 390 6.62 -11.46 -4.58
C LEU A 390 7.64 -11.38 -5.71
N VAL A 391 8.65 -10.53 -5.54
CA VAL A 391 9.75 -10.34 -6.48
C VAL A 391 11.09 -10.37 -5.73
N SER A 392 12.09 -10.99 -6.36
CA SER A 392 13.45 -11.02 -5.83
C SER A 392 14.19 -9.71 -6.08
N LEU A 393 14.93 -9.23 -5.08
CA LEU A 393 15.74 -8.01 -5.18
C LEU A 393 17.17 -8.27 -5.69
N SER A 394 17.50 -9.50 -6.09
CA SER A 394 18.86 -9.86 -6.54
C SER A 394 19.31 -9.08 -7.79
N GLY A 395 18.37 -8.67 -8.63
CA GLY A 395 18.63 -7.85 -9.83
C GLY A 395 18.67 -6.34 -9.58
N GLY A 396 18.48 -5.90 -8.33
CA GLY A 396 18.26 -4.49 -8.00
C GLY A 396 16.88 -3.99 -8.43
N TYR A 397 16.70 -2.67 -8.45
CA TYR A 397 15.45 -2.05 -8.86
C TYR A 397 15.24 -2.17 -10.37
N VAL A 398 14.18 -2.86 -10.78
CA VAL A 398 13.68 -2.89 -12.15
C VAL A 398 12.46 -1.97 -12.21
N GLY A 399 12.62 -0.78 -12.79
CA GLY A 399 11.49 0.12 -13.04
C GLY A 399 10.55 -0.47 -14.08
N ALA A 400 9.24 -0.30 -13.88
CA ALA A 400 8.26 -0.66 -14.90
C ALA A 400 8.55 0.12 -16.21
N PRO A 401 8.48 -0.53 -17.39
CA PRO A 401 8.80 0.12 -18.67
C PRO A 401 7.88 1.34 -18.94
N SER A 402 8.51 2.46 -19.26
CA SER A 402 7.97 3.84 -19.35
C SER A 402 7.03 4.14 -20.51
N LYS A 403 6.19 3.21 -20.96
CA LYS A 403 5.19 3.54 -21.97
C LYS A 403 4.11 4.42 -21.32
N ASN A 404 3.92 5.65 -21.82
CA ASN A 404 2.80 6.56 -21.54
C ASN A 404 1.50 5.77 -21.31
N ARG A 405 1.21 5.44 -20.06
CA ARG A 405 0.00 4.72 -19.68
C ARG A 405 -0.76 5.66 -18.77
N ASP A 406 -2.00 5.97 -19.16
CA ASP A 406 -3.07 6.14 -18.18
C ASP A 406 -3.21 4.79 -17.46
N THR A 407 -2.31 4.49 -16.52
CA THR A 407 -2.27 3.22 -15.77
C THR A 407 -3.47 3.08 -14.88
N LEU A 408 -3.93 4.18 -14.28
CA LEU A 408 -5.12 4.23 -13.43
C LEU A 408 -6.37 3.71 -14.14
N ARG A 409 -6.54 3.94 -15.46
CA ARG A 409 -7.70 3.46 -16.23
C ARG A 409 -7.46 2.14 -16.97
N ASN A 410 -6.21 1.83 -17.31
CA ASN A 410 -5.88 0.64 -18.07
C ASN A 410 -5.56 -0.55 -17.17
N LYS A 411 -6.53 -1.49 -17.06
CA LYS A 411 -6.40 -2.74 -16.29
C LYS A 411 -5.07 -3.45 -16.59
N PRO A 412 -4.24 -3.77 -15.57
CA PRO A 412 -3.06 -4.59 -15.77
C PRO A 412 -3.49 -6.01 -16.21
N LYS A 413 -2.74 -6.62 -17.12
CA LYS A 413 -2.91 -8.04 -17.44
C LYS A 413 -2.29 -8.83 -16.29
N LEU A 414 -3.10 -9.49 -15.47
CA LEU A 414 -2.59 -10.42 -14.47
C LEU A 414 -1.92 -11.60 -15.18
N SER A 415 -0.72 -11.96 -14.75
CA SER A 415 -0.04 -13.16 -15.25
C SER A 415 -0.68 -14.39 -14.60
N SER A 416 -1.35 -15.23 -15.41
CA SER A 416 -1.80 -16.54 -14.95
C SER A 416 -0.59 -17.43 -14.76
N GLN A 417 -0.17 -17.70 -13.52
CA GLN A 417 0.80 -18.76 -13.26
C GLN A 417 0.12 -20.12 -13.49
N GLY A 418 0.20 -20.60 -14.73
CA GLY A 418 -0.04 -22.00 -15.05
C GLY A 418 1.16 -22.84 -14.62
N SER A 419 0.91 -23.89 -13.85
CA SER A 419 1.87 -24.93 -13.49
C SER A 419 2.47 -25.56 -14.75
N GLY A 420 3.71 -25.21 -15.08
CA GLY A 420 4.45 -25.80 -16.20
C GLY A 420 5.05 -27.15 -15.80
N THR A 421 4.50 -28.25 -16.32
CA THR A 421 5.24 -29.49 -16.47
C THR A 421 6.06 -29.42 -17.76
N ASP A 422 7.36 -29.53 -17.58
CA ASP A 422 8.41 -29.48 -18.58
C ASP A 422 8.31 -30.67 -19.56
N SER A 423 8.49 -30.42 -20.86
CA SER A 423 8.76 -31.46 -21.85
C SER A 423 9.60 -30.88 -22.99
N PRO A 424 10.73 -31.50 -23.36
CA PRO A 424 11.72 -30.89 -24.25
C PRO A 424 11.36 -31.02 -25.75
N PRO A 425 11.96 -30.18 -26.63
CA PRO A 425 11.61 -30.13 -28.05
C PRO A 425 12.41 -31.14 -28.88
N VAL A 426 11.77 -31.69 -29.92
CA VAL A 426 12.39 -32.51 -30.97
C VAL A 426 12.55 -31.65 -32.25
N PRO A 427 13.64 -31.80 -33.05
CA PRO A 427 14.03 -30.83 -34.08
C PRO A 427 13.28 -30.99 -35.41
N GLN A 428 12.99 -29.88 -36.07
CA GLN A 428 12.56 -29.82 -37.47
C GLN A 428 13.74 -30.00 -38.44
N GLN A 429 13.53 -30.79 -39.50
CA GLN A 429 14.35 -30.79 -40.70
C GLN A 429 13.55 -30.30 -41.91
N ALA A 430 14.30 -29.69 -42.83
CA ALA A 430 13.92 -28.70 -43.84
C ALA A 430 13.24 -29.25 -45.11
N ALA A 431 12.55 -28.37 -45.83
CA ALA A 431 12.81 -28.08 -47.26
C ALA A 431 11.95 -26.91 -47.79
N MET A 432 12.60 -25.91 -48.41
CA MET A 432 12.05 -24.99 -49.43
C MET A 432 12.37 -25.57 -50.84
N PRO A 433 12.14 -24.89 -52.00
CA PRO A 433 11.23 -23.78 -52.39
C PRO A 433 10.33 -24.23 -53.59
N THR A 434 9.45 -23.46 -54.25
CA THR A 434 9.77 -22.42 -55.26
C THR A 434 8.50 -21.82 -55.89
N ALA A 435 8.52 -20.48 -56.04
CA ALA A 435 8.18 -19.68 -57.22
C ALA A 435 6.76 -19.59 -57.84
N THR A 436 6.32 -18.32 -57.88
CA THR A 436 5.90 -17.49 -59.05
C THR A 436 4.43 -17.33 -59.45
N THR A 437 4.03 -16.04 -59.43
CA THR A 437 3.19 -15.30 -60.39
C THR A 437 1.69 -15.62 -60.43
N ARG A 438 0.74 -14.68 -60.58
CA ARG A 438 0.68 -13.37 -61.25
C ARG A 438 -0.59 -12.65 -60.75
N GLU A 439 -0.55 -11.32 -60.63
CA GLU A 439 -1.77 -10.46 -60.65
C GLU A 439 -2.33 -10.39 -62.10
N PRO A 440 -3.54 -9.85 -62.33
CA PRO A 440 -3.67 -8.40 -62.43
C PRO A 440 -4.95 -7.80 -61.81
N GLU A 441 -4.83 -6.50 -61.56
CA GLU A 441 -5.85 -5.50 -61.24
C GLU A 441 -6.97 -5.44 -62.31
N ASN A 442 -8.20 -5.03 -61.93
CA ASN A 442 -8.79 -3.83 -62.55
C ASN A 442 -9.99 -3.22 -61.78
N GLU A 443 -9.96 -1.89 -61.85
CA GLU A 443 -10.83 -0.76 -61.46
C GLU A 443 -12.38 -0.90 -61.43
N GLY A 444 -13.02 -0.06 -60.60
CA GLY A 444 -14.46 0.23 -60.65
C GLY A 444 -14.96 1.30 -59.66
N VAL A 445 -15.29 2.47 -60.18
CA VAL A 445 -15.62 3.78 -59.56
C VAL A 445 -16.86 3.86 -58.64
N VAL A 446 -16.73 4.75 -57.65
CA VAL A 446 -17.70 5.50 -56.79
C VAL A 446 -19.17 5.60 -57.27
N GLN A 447 -20.12 5.38 -56.34
CA GLN A 447 -21.36 6.16 -56.30
C GLN A 447 -21.96 6.30 -54.89
N GLN A 448 -22.01 7.55 -54.41
CA GLN A 448 -22.77 8.00 -53.25
C GLN A 448 -24.27 7.94 -53.59
N ARG A 449 -25.08 7.22 -52.80
CA ARG A 449 -26.53 7.39 -52.75
C ARG A 449 -27.02 7.40 -51.30
N VAL A 450 -27.61 8.54 -50.95
CA VAL A 450 -28.44 8.78 -49.77
C VAL A 450 -29.62 7.81 -49.78
N THR A 451 -29.85 7.07 -48.70
CA THR A 451 -31.15 6.50 -48.36
C THR A 451 -31.42 6.70 -46.87
N GLN A 452 -32.57 7.30 -46.60
CA GLN A 452 -33.11 7.60 -45.29
C GLN A 452 -33.80 6.36 -44.71
N GLY A 453 -33.64 6.15 -43.39
CA GLY A 453 -34.74 5.69 -42.52
C GLY A 453 -35.09 4.20 -42.45
N GLU A 454 -34.21 3.33 -41.96
CA GLU A 454 -34.57 1.97 -41.46
C GLU A 454 -33.81 1.57 -40.17
N GLY A 455 -33.55 2.51 -39.25
CA GLY A 455 -32.64 2.28 -38.11
C GLY A 455 -33.25 1.76 -36.80
N ALA A 456 -34.57 1.77 -36.64
CA ALA A 456 -35.23 1.48 -35.35
C ALA A 456 -35.75 0.04 -35.25
N SER A 457 -36.32 -0.52 -36.33
CA SER A 457 -36.93 -1.86 -36.30
C SER A 457 -35.90 -2.99 -36.22
N ASP A 458 -34.73 -2.85 -36.85
CA ASP A 458 -33.69 -3.88 -36.83
C ASP A 458 -32.89 -3.90 -35.53
N ARG A 459 -32.80 -2.76 -34.86
CA ARG A 459 -32.14 -2.67 -33.55
C ARG A 459 -32.96 -3.35 -32.47
N VAL A 460 -34.28 -3.15 -32.45
CA VAL A 460 -35.20 -3.82 -31.50
C VAL A 460 -35.20 -5.33 -31.72
N LYS A 461 -35.19 -5.81 -32.97
CA LYS A 461 -35.11 -7.25 -33.27
C LYS A 461 -33.81 -7.88 -32.77
N ARG A 462 -32.66 -7.20 -32.94
CA ARG A 462 -31.38 -7.68 -32.40
C ARG A 462 -31.35 -7.70 -30.87
N GLU A 463 -31.95 -6.71 -30.22
CA GLU A 463 -32.06 -6.66 -28.76
C GLU A 463 -32.97 -7.78 -28.22
N GLU A 464 -34.06 -8.12 -28.91
CA GLU A 464 -34.92 -9.27 -28.58
C GLU A 464 -34.21 -10.62 -28.81
N GLU A 465 -33.44 -10.78 -29.88
CA GLU A 465 -32.65 -11.98 -30.15
C GLU A 465 -31.58 -12.21 -29.06
N VAL A 466 -30.82 -11.17 -28.71
CA VAL A 466 -29.80 -11.24 -27.64
C VAL A 466 -30.44 -11.54 -26.28
N LEU A 467 -31.59 -10.93 -25.97
CA LEU A 467 -32.30 -11.21 -24.72
C LEU A 467 -32.79 -12.68 -24.68
N SER A 468 -33.25 -13.22 -25.81
CA SER A 468 -33.69 -14.62 -25.89
C SER A 468 -32.54 -15.61 -25.68
N GLU A 469 -31.36 -15.31 -26.20
CA GLU A 469 -30.15 -16.13 -26.04
C GLU A 469 -29.67 -16.13 -24.59
N VAL A 470 -29.61 -14.95 -23.95
CA VAL A 470 -29.25 -14.82 -22.53
C VAL A 470 -30.24 -15.56 -21.63
N LEU A 471 -31.55 -15.48 -21.91
CA LEU A 471 -32.56 -16.22 -21.14
C LEU A 471 -32.43 -17.74 -21.32
N ALA A 472 -32.07 -18.22 -22.51
CA ALA A 472 -31.82 -19.62 -22.77
C ALA A 472 -30.58 -20.13 -21.99
N GLU A 473 -29.50 -19.34 -21.95
CA GLU A 473 -28.29 -19.66 -21.22
C GLU A 473 -28.52 -19.67 -19.70
N VAL A 474 -29.23 -18.68 -19.16
CA VAL A 474 -29.63 -18.64 -17.73
C VAL A 474 -30.47 -19.87 -17.37
N LYS A 475 -31.38 -20.31 -18.25
CA LYS A 475 -32.18 -21.51 -18.03
C LYS A 475 -31.32 -22.78 -18.05
N ALA A 476 -30.35 -22.87 -18.96
CA ALA A 476 -29.40 -23.99 -19.02
C ALA A 476 -28.55 -24.05 -17.74
N LEU A 477 -27.98 -22.93 -17.29
CA LEU A 477 -27.20 -22.85 -16.05
C LEU A 477 -28.02 -23.23 -14.81
N ARG A 478 -29.28 -22.76 -14.72
CA ARG A 478 -30.19 -23.17 -13.63
C ARG A 478 -30.42 -24.67 -13.60
N SER A 479 -30.54 -25.33 -14.77
CA SER A 479 -30.70 -26.78 -14.84
C SER A 479 -29.46 -27.54 -14.35
N VAL A 480 -28.26 -27.02 -14.65
CA VAL A 480 -26.99 -27.59 -14.18
C VAL A 480 -26.85 -27.43 -12.66
N VAL A 481 -27.17 -26.26 -12.12
CA VAL A 481 -27.12 -26.01 -10.66
C VAL A 481 -28.09 -26.93 -9.92
N LEU A 482 -29.31 -27.13 -10.44
CA LEU A 482 -30.28 -28.08 -9.87
C LEU A 482 -29.77 -29.53 -9.88
N ALA A 483 -29.17 -29.97 -10.99
CA ALA A 483 -28.61 -31.32 -11.10
C ALA A 483 -27.42 -31.53 -10.14
N GLN A 484 -26.56 -30.51 -9.99
CA GLN A 484 -25.44 -30.56 -9.03
C GLN A 484 -25.95 -30.55 -7.58
N GLY A 485 -26.98 -29.76 -7.26
CA GLY A 485 -27.60 -29.75 -5.94
C GLY A 485 -28.16 -31.12 -5.55
N GLN A 486 -28.88 -31.79 -6.47
CA GLN A 486 -29.38 -33.16 -6.24
C GLN A 486 -28.23 -34.17 -6.05
N ARG A 487 -27.12 -33.99 -6.77
CA ARG A 487 -25.94 -34.85 -6.63
C ARG A 487 -25.25 -34.67 -5.28
N ILE A 488 -25.15 -33.42 -4.81
CA ILE A 488 -24.61 -33.10 -3.48
C ILE A 488 -25.49 -33.74 -2.40
N GLU A 489 -26.81 -33.60 -2.48
CA GLU A 489 -27.73 -34.19 -1.51
C GLU A 489 -27.61 -35.73 -1.46
N LEU A 490 -27.39 -36.38 -2.61
CA LEU A 490 -27.17 -37.82 -2.67
C LEU A 490 -25.84 -38.23 -2.02
N LEU A 491 -24.78 -37.44 -2.22
CA LEU A 491 -23.47 -37.67 -1.60
C LEU A 491 -23.52 -37.43 -0.08
N GLU A 492 -24.25 -36.41 0.39
CA GLU A 492 -24.47 -36.15 1.81
C GLU A 492 -25.21 -37.31 2.48
N ARG A 493 -26.23 -37.87 1.83
CA ARG A 493 -26.93 -39.07 2.32
C ARG A 493 -26.03 -40.31 2.35
N GLN A 494 -25.10 -40.44 1.40
CA GLN A 494 -24.11 -41.52 1.41
C GLN A 494 -23.09 -41.32 2.53
N LEU A 495 -22.65 -40.09 2.77
CA LEU A 495 -21.74 -39.75 3.85
C LEU A 495 -22.36 -40.05 5.22
N ALA A 496 -23.62 -39.65 5.42
CA ALA A 496 -24.36 -39.93 6.67
C ALA A 496 -24.48 -41.43 6.95
N ARG A 497 -24.72 -42.27 5.92
CA ARG A 497 -24.76 -43.73 6.08
C ARG A 497 -23.42 -44.34 6.44
N ILE A 498 -22.31 -43.75 5.99
CA ILE A 498 -20.96 -44.17 6.36
C ILE A 498 -20.65 -43.77 7.80
N GLU A 499 -21.08 -42.57 8.23
CA GLU A 499 -20.92 -42.08 9.61
C GLU A 499 -21.74 -42.90 10.62
N ASP A 500 -22.93 -43.36 10.24
CA ASP A 500 -23.80 -44.21 11.07
C ASP A 500 -23.40 -45.71 11.08
N GLY A 501 -22.35 -46.10 10.35
CA GLY A 501 -21.76 -47.44 10.39
C GLY A 501 -22.52 -48.52 9.61
N ASP A 502 -23.36 -48.13 8.63
CA ASP A 502 -24.21 -49.03 7.84
C ASP A 502 -23.55 -49.52 6.53
N VAL A 503 -22.21 -49.43 6.41
CA VAL A 503 -21.40 -50.05 5.33
C VAL A 503 -20.09 -50.60 5.88
#